data_AF-A0A3D1G4V1-F1
#
_entry.id   AF-A0A3D1G4V1-F1
#
_cell.length_a   1.000
_cell.length_b   1.000
_cell.length_c   1.000
_cell.angle_alpha   90.00
_cell.angle_beta   90.00
_cell.angle_gamma   90.00
#
_symmetry.space_group_name_H-M   'P 1'
#
loop_
_entity.id
_entity.type
_entity.pdbx_description
1 polymer ?
#
loop_
_entity_poly.entity_id
_entity_poly.type
_entity_poly.pdbx_seq_one_letter_code
_entity_poly.pdbx_strand_id
1 'polypeptide(L)'
;MSPSAPSYLRDPKAIYDLSFERVRAEARLDRFSPDVAEMVIRVIHACGMPDLADDIIASPCVMERTASALGQGAPILCDCTMVASGITRRFLATRNRVVVTLNNEGVAGDASRLGTTRSAAAVEQWHHDIGGAVVAIGNAPTALFHLLEKLADGWPSPAVILGFPVGFVGAAESKDLLAQRGSGADFGFITVSGTRGGSAMASAAVNAGAIMAGRN
;
A
#
# COMPACT_ATOMS: atom_id res chain seq x y z
N MET A 1 37.30 10.27 -31.35
CA MET A 1 36.61 9.02 -31.00
C MET A 1 35.17 9.36 -30.71
N SER A 2 34.21 8.84 -31.49
CA SER A 2 32.79 8.99 -31.16
C SER A 2 32.52 8.23 -29.87
N PRO A 3 31.77 8.79 -28.89
CA PRO A 3 31.47 8.07 -27.67
C PRO A 3 30.71 6.78 -28.03
N SER A 4 31.26 5.63 -27.61
CA SER A 4 30.59 4.34 -27.76
C SER A 4 29.24 4.42 -27.05
N ALA A 5 28.17 4.04 -27.74
CA ALA A 5 26.84 4.02 -27.15
C ALA A 5 26.86 3.25 -25.81
N PRO A 6 26.15 3.71 -24.77
CA PRO A 6 26.15 3.04 -23.47
C PRO A 6 25.64 1.60 -23.62
N SER A 7 26.37 0.66 -23.01
CA SER A 7 26.00 -0.75 -22.93
C SER A 7 25.03 -0.95 -21.77
N TYR A 8 23.79 -1.35 -22.07
CA TYR A 8 22.76 -1.67 -21.07
C TYR A 8 21.79 -2.71 -21.63
N LEU A 9 21.18 -3.51 -20.75
CA LEU A 9 20.14 -4.48 -21.11
C LEU A 9 18.90 -3.74 -21.63
N ARG A 10 18.38 -4.14 -22.79
CA ARG A 10 17.23 -3.49 -23.45
C ARG A 10 15.96 -4.34 -23.49
N ASP A 11 16.04 -5.61 -23.14
CA ASP A 11 14.87 -6.50 -23.05
C ASP A 11 14.11 -6.24 -21.74
N PRO A 12 12.88 -5.67 -21.80
CA PRO A 12 12.11 -5.36 -20.59
C PRO A 12 11.84 -6.58 -19.73
N LYS A 13 11.60 -7.76 -20.32
CA LYS A 13 11.31 -8.98 -19.56
C LYS A 13 12.56 -9.41 -18.80
N ALA A 14 13.71 -9.47 -19.47
CA ALA A 14 14.97 -9.82 -18.84
C ALA A 14 15.38 -8.83 -17.73
N ILE A 15 15.09 -7.54 -17.89
CA ILE A 15 15.31 -6.53 -16.83
C ILE A 15 14.47 -6.84 -15.59
N TYR A 16 13.18 -7.14 -15.78
CA TYR A 16 12.28 -7.48 -14.67
C TYR A 16 12.70 -8.76 -13.96
N ASP A 17 12.98 -9.82 -14.72
CA ASP A 17 13.39 -11.12 -14.18
C ASP A 17 14.68 -10.98 -13.35
N LEU A 18 15.71 -10.33 -13.91
CA LEU A 18 16.98 -10.09 -13.22
C LEU A 18 16.81 -9.20 -12.00
N SER A 19 15.94 -8.19 -12.06
CA SER A 19 15.67 -7.34 -10.90
C SER A 19 15.06 -8.14 -9.74
N PHE A 20 14.11 -9.02 -10.02
CA PHE A 20 13.44 -9.83 -8.99
C PHE A 20 14.38 -10.89 -8.42
N GLU A 21 15.25 -11.47 -9.25
CA GLU A 21 16.32 -12.36 -8.81
C GLU A 21 17.25 -11.67 -7.80
N ARG A 22 17.70 -10.44 -8.11
CA ARG A 22 18.56 -9.66 -7.18
C ARG A 22 17.86 -9.37 -5.87
N VAL A 23 16.60 -8.96 -5.90
CA VAL A 23 15.82 -8.72 -4.67
C VAL A 23 15.75 -10.00 -3.82
N ARG A 24 15.51 -11.17 -4.43
CA ARG A 24 15.48 -12.46 -3.71
C ARG A 24 16.82 -12.85 -3.12
N ALA A 25 17.93 -12.46 -3.74
CA ALA A 25 19.27 -12.75 -3.25
C ALA A 25 19.70 -11.82 -2.11
N GLU A 26 19.23 -10.57 -2.09
CA GLU A 26 19.70 -9.52 -1.18
C GLU A 26 18.78 -9.30 0.03
N ALA A 27 17.47 -9.54 -0.10
CA ALA A 27 16.49 -9.29 0.95
C ALA A 27 16.31 -10.50 1.89
N ARG A 28 16.14 -10.23 3.18
CA ARG A 28 15.85 -11.24 4.21
C ARG A 28 14.39 -11.72 4.18
N LEU A 29 14.06 -12.50 3.15
CA LEU A 29 12.68 -12.93 2.86
C LEU A 29 12.22 -14.17 3.64
N ASP A 30 13.14 -14.89 4.26
CA ASP A 30 12.91 -16.13 5.03
C ASP A 30 12.00 -15.95 6.25
N ARG A 31 11.84 -14.70 6.71
CA ARG A 31 10.93 -14.34 7.80
C ARG A 31 9.46 -14.20 7.40
N PHE A 32 9.15 -14.26 6.11
CA PHE A 32 7.78 -14.14 5.58
C PHE A 32 7.26 -15.49 5.09
N SER A 33 5.94 -15.67 5.08
CA SER A 33 5.34 -16.75 4.29
C SER A 33 5.62 -16.52 2.80
N PRO A 34 5.61 -17.58 1.95
CA PRO A 34 5.87 -17.44 0.51
C PRO A 34 5.00 -16.37 -0.16
N ASP A 35 3.72 -16.31 0.19
CA ASP A 35 2.78 -15.32 -0.37
C ASP A 35 3.10 -13.89 0.07
N VAL A 36 3.44 -13.70 1.35
CA VAL A 36 3.84 -12.37 1.85
C VAL A 36 5.19 -11.96 1.25
N ALA A 37 6.12 -12.89 1.07
CA ALA A 37 7.41 -12.63 0.43
C ALA A 37 7.24 -12.10 -1.00
N GLU A 38 6.31 -12.63 -1.80
CA GLU A 38 6.01 -12.12 -3.15
C GLU A 38 5.47 -10.68 -3.13
N MET A 39 4.70 -10.30 -2.11
CA MET A 39 4.31 -8.90 -1.90
C MET A 39 5.53 -8.03 -1.55
N VAL A 40 6.35 -8.48 -0.61
CA VAL A 40 7.55 -7.74 -0.14
C VAL A 40 8.56 -7.53 -1.27
N ILE A 41 8.80 -8.55 -2.11
CA ILE A 41 9.68 -8.43 -3.30
C ILE A 41 9.22 -7.28 -4.19
N ARG A 42 7.92 -7.15 -4.44
CA ARG A 42 7.37 -6.06 -5.28
C ARG A 42 7.50 -4.70 -4.63
N VAL A 43 7.29 -4.62 -3.32
CA VAL A 43 7.49 -3.38 -2.56
C VAL A 43 8.96 -2.95 -2.63
N ILE A 44 9.91 -3.87 -2.42
CA ILE A 44 11.34 -3.61 -2.53
C ILE A 44 11.72 -3.20 -3.96
N HIS A 45 11.23 -3.90 -4.98
CA HIS A 45 11.49 -3.54 -6.38
C HIS A 45 11.02 -2.11 -6.70
N ALA A 46 9.89 -1.68 -6.13
CA ALA A 46 9.35 -0.35 -6.36
C ALA A 46 10.15 0.79 -5.71
N CYS A 47 11.00 0.49 -4.72
CA CYS A 47 11.77 1.49 -3.98
C CYS A 47 13.29 1.31 -4.06
N GLY A 48 13.79 0.17 -4.54
CA GLY A 48 15.21 -0.13 -4.68
C GLY A 48 15.96 -0.32 -3.36
N MET A 49 15.28 -0.71 -2.28
CA MET A 49 15.86 -0.87 -0.93
C MET A 49 15.68 -2.31 -0.43
N PRO A 50 16.64 -3.23 -0.66
CA PRO A 50 16.55 -4.63 -0.20
C PRO A 50 16.44 -4.78 1.32
N ASP A 51 17.09 -3.88 2.06
CA ASP A 51 17.07 -3.81 3.53
C ASP A 51 15.71 -3.42 4.10
N LEU A 52 14.74 -3.00 3.25
CA LEU A 52 13.38 -2.74 3.68
C LEU A 52 12.73 -3.98 4.31
N ALA A 53 13.12 -5.19 3.90
CA ALA A 53 12.61 -6.45 4.47
C ALA A 53 12.80 -6.56 6.00
N ASP A 54 13.80 -5.88 6.55
CA ASP A 54 14.07 -5.90 7.98
C ASP A 54 13.04 -5.09 8.79
N ASP A 55 12.45 -4.08 8.14
CA ASP A 55 11.52 -3.14 8.75
C ASP A 55 10.05 -3.42 8.42
N ILE A 56 9.76 -4.38 7.53
CA ILE A 56 8.39 -4.76 7.21
C ILE A 56 7.73 -5.46 8.40
N ILE A 57 6.53 -4.99 8.72
CA ILE A 57 5.62 -5.60 9.70
C ILE A 57 4.31 -5.91 8.96
N ALA A 58 3.89 -7.17 8.97
CA ALA A 58 2.72 -7.61 8.23
C ALA A 58 1.95 -8.69 8.98
N SER A 59 0.62 -8.69 8.83
CA SER A 59 -0.21 -9.82 9.22
C SER A 59 0.06 -11.02 8.28
N PRO A 60 0.07 -12.27 8.77
CA PRO A 60 0.30 -13.45 7.93
C PRO A 60 -0.69 -13.59 6.76
N CYS A 61 -1.92 -13.10 6.92
CA CYS A 61 -3.00 -13.17 5.94
C CYS A 61 -3.09 -11.97 4.98
N VAL A 62 -2.14 -11.02 5.03
CA VAL A 62 -2.23 -9.77 4.27
C VAL A 62 -2.37 -10.01 2.76
N MET A 63 -1.58 -10.93 2.21
CA MET A 63 -1.58 -11.22 0.77
C MET A 63 -2.89 -11.86 0.33
N GLU A 64 -3.33 -12.90 1.05
CA GLU A 64 -4.59 -13.61 0.79
C GLU A 64 -5.80 -12.68 0.88
N ARG A 65 -5.90 -11.86 1.94
CA ARG A 65 -7.00 -10.90 2.12
C ARG A 65 -7.01 -9.84 1.03
N THR A 66 -5.84 -9.33 0.64
CA THR A 66 -5.72 -8.39 -0.48
C THR A 66 -6.22 -9.03 -1.77
N ALA A 67 -5.73 -10.23 -2.11
CA ALA A 67 -6.11 -10.92 -3.33
C ALA A 67 -7.60 -11.28 -3.35
N SER A 68 -8.15 -11.80 -2.25
CA SER A 68 -9.57 -12.14 -2.13
C SER A 68 -10.47 -10.92 -2.30
N ALA A 69 -10.18 -9.82 -1.60
CA ALA A 69 -10.96 -8.59 -1.71
C ALA A 69 -10.95 -8.05 -3.15
N LEU A 70 -9.77 -8.02 -3.79
CA LEU A 70 -9.65 -7.58 -5.18
C LEU A 70 -10.37 -8.52 -6.16
N GLY A 71 -10.29 -9.83 -5.92
CA GLY A 71 -11.01 -10.85 -6.70
C GLY A 71 -12.53 -10.75 -6.57
N GLN A 72 -13.03 -10.21 -5.47
CA GLN A 72 -14.47 -9.93 -5.26
C GLN A 72 -14.89 -8.55 -5.78
N GLY A 73 -13.96 -7.75 -6.31
CA GLY A 73 -14.24 -6.43 -6.87
C GLY A 73 -14.33 -5.32 -5.83
N ALA A 74 -13.76 -5.51 -4.64
CA ALA A 74 -13.71 -4.50 -3.59
C ALA A 74 -13.10 -3.18 -4.09
N PRO A 75 -13.57 -2.02 -3.59
CA PRO A 75 -12.93 -0.75 -3.92
C PRO A 75 -11.52 -0.67 -3.32
N ILE A 76 -10.66 0.05 -4.01
CA ILE A 76 -9.33 0.42 -3.52
C ILE A 76 -9.36 1.89 -3.11
N LEU A 77 -9.22 2.16 -1.82
CA LEU A 77 -9.28 3.49 -1.24
C LEU A 77 -7.87 4.04 -1.05
N CYS A 78 -7.52 5.10 -1.76
CA CYS A 78 -6.17 5.65 -1.78
C CYS A 78 -6.12 7.04 -1.13
N ASP A 79 -5.12 7.28 -0.28
CA ASP A 79 -4.94 8.57 0.41
C ASP A 79 -4.56 9.73 -0.53
N CYS A 80 -3.91 9.43 -1.66
CA CYS A 80 -3.49 10.41 -2.64
C CYS A 80 -3.47 9.89 -4.08
N THR A 81 -3.46 10.81 -5.05
CA THR A 81 -3.47 10.49 -6.48
C THR A 81 -2.28 9.64 -6.92
N MET A 82 -1.09 9.86 -6.35
CA MET A 82 0.11 9.10 -6.72
C MET A 82 -0.02 7.61 -6.43
N VAL A 83 -0.68 7.22 -5.32
CA VAL A 83 -0.98 5.81 -5.05
C VAL A 83 -1.92 5.27 -6.13
N ALA A 84 -3.02 5.98 -6.41
CA ALA A 84 -3.97 5.55 -7.42
C ALA A 84 -3.37 5.43 -8.84
N SER A 85 -2.39 6.28 -9.18
CA SER A 85 -1.68 6.25 -10.45
C SER A 85 -0.66 5.11 -10.56
N GLY A 86 -0.07 4.66 -9.44
CA GLY A 86 0.86 3.52 -9.43
C GLY A 86 0.18 2.15 -9.53
N ILE A 87 -1.15 2.08 -9.35
CA ILE A 87 -1.92 0.85 -9.48
C ILE A 87 -2.09 0.50 -10.97
N THR A 88 -1.52 -0.64 -11.35
CA THR A 88 -1.51 -1.14 -12.73
C THR A 88 -2.87 -1.74 -13.08
N ARG A 89 -3.69 -0.99 -13.84
CA ARG A 89 -5.09 -1.35 -14.15
C ARG A 89 -5.27 -2.71 -14.82
N ARG A 90 -4.32 -3.15 -15.66
CA ARG A 90 -4.37 -4.47 -16.30
C ARG A 90 -4.29 -5.65 -15.31
N PHE A 91 -3.81 -5.44 -14.09
CA PHE A 91 -3.76 -6.49 -13.06
C PHE A 91 -5.10 -6.63 -12.32
N LEU A 92 -6.00 -5.66 -12.42
CA LEU A 92 -7.30 -5.67 -11.74
C LEU A 92 -8.34 -6.43 -12.58
N ALA A 93 -8.37 -7.76 -12.46
CA ALA A 93 -9.24 -8.64 -13.26
C ALA A 93 -10.73 -8.26 -13.18
N THR A 94 -11.22 -7.84 -12.01
CA THR A 94 -12.62 -7.45 -11.79
C THR A 94 -12.88 -5.95 -11.96
N ARG A 95 -11.93 -5.19 -12.54
CA ARG A 95 -12.04 -3.74 -12.80
C ARG A 95 -12.39 -2.95 -11.54
N ASN A 96 -11.67 -3.23 -10.45
CA ASN A 96 -11.89 -2.63 -9.13
C ASN A 96 -11.89 -1.10 -9.25
N ARG A 97 -12.83 -0.43 -8.57
CA ARG A 97 -12.86 1.02 -8.48
C ARG A 97 -11.68 1.49 -7.63
N VAL A 98 -10.84 2.38 -8.17
CA VAL A 98 -9.77 3.02 -7.40
C VAL A 98 -10.21 4.44 -7.09
N VAL A 99 -10.35 4.74 -5.81
CA VAL A 99 -10.98 5.94 -5.30
C VAL A 99 -9.91 6.82 -4.64
N VAL A 100 -9.92 8.11 -4.99
CA VAL A 100 -9.16 9.15 -4.29
C VAL A 100 -10.12 10.28 -3.99
N THR A 101 -10.32 10.59 -2.71
CA THR A 101 -11.24 11.65 -2.27
C THR A 101 -10.51 12.95 -1.91
N LEU A 102 -9.16 12.95 -1.84
CA LEU A 102 -8.33 14.06 -1.39
C LEU A 102 -8.67 15.43 -2.01
N ASN A 103 -9.09 15.44 -3.28
CA ASN A 103 -9.40 16.65 -4.05
C ASN A 103 -10.90 16.83 -4.32
N ASN A 104 -11.77 16.04 -3.67
CA ASN A 104 -13.21 16.21 -3.80
C ASN A 104 -13.64 17.56 -3.21
N GLU A 105 -14.72 18.10 -3.76
CA GLU A 105 -15.41 19.23 -3.16
C GLU A 105 -15.80 18.89 -1.70
N GLY A 106 -15.75 19.90 -0.82
CA GLY A 106 -16.02 19.73 0.61
C GLY A 106 -14.81 19.36 1.48
N VAL A 107 -13.83 18.59 0.98
CA VAL A 107 -12.70 18.11 1.81
C VAL A 107 -11.89 19.24 2.45
N ALA A 108 -11.66 20.34 1.73
CA ALA A 108 -10.96 21.49 2.29
C ALA A 108 -11.78 22.19 3.40
N GLY A 109 -13.10 22.25 3.24
CA GLY A 109 -14.00 22.77 4.27
C GLY A 109 -14.06 21.87 5.49
N ASP A 110 -14.13 20.55 5.29
CA ASP A 110 -14.10 19.56 6.37
C ASP A 110 -12.78 19.60 7.14
N ALA A 111 -11.65 19.70 6.44
CA ALA A 111 -10.34 19.85 7.07
C ALA A 111 -10.28 21.07 8.00
N SER A 112 -10.81 22.22 7.54
CA SER A 112 -10.92 23.44 8.36
C SER A 112 -11.82 23.24 9.57
N ARG A 113 -13.02 22.68 9.37
CA ARG A 113 -14.02 22.45 10.43
C ARG A 113 -13.54 21.45 11.48
N LEU A 114 -12.81 20.42 11.08
CA LEU A 114 -12.27 19.38 11.95
C LEU A 114 -10.91 19.77 12.56
N GLY A 115 -10.30 20.88 12.14
CA GLY A 115 -8.96 21.28 12.59
C GLY A 115 -7.87 20.28 12.20
N THR A 116 -8.01 19.63 11.05
CA THR A 116 -7.12 18.55 10.60
C THR A 116 -6.62 18.77 9.16
N THR A 117 -5.77 17.87 8.67
CA THR A 117 -5.25 17.92 7.29
C THR A 117 -6.30 17.48 6.27
N ARG A 118 -6.16 17.92 5.02
CA ARG A 118 -7.02 17.45 3.92
C ARG A 118 -7.01 15.93 3.75
N SER A 119 -5.86 15.29 3.90
CA SER A 119 -5.75 13.83 3.78
C SER A 119 -6.51 13.09 4.89
N ALA A 120 -6.50 13.60 6.12
CA ALA A 120 -7.31 13.04 7.21
C ALA A 120 -8.81 13.28 6.97
N ALA A 121 -9.21 14.52 6.63
CA ALA A 121 -10.60 14.84 6.33
C ALA A 121 -11.16 14.04 5.14
N ALA A 122 -10.34 13.75 4.13
CA ALA A 122 -10.73 12.94 2.97
C ALA A 122 -11.12 11.50 3.35
N VAL A 123 -10.62 10.96 4.47
CA VAL A 123 -10.98 9.63 4.98
C VAL A 123 -12.45 9.60 5.42
N GLU A 124 -13.04 10.71 5.88
CA GLU A 124 -14.47 10.78 6.24
C GLU A 124 -15.36 10.34 5.07
N GLN A 125 -14.95 10.64 3.84
CA GLN A 125 -15.69 10.26 2.63
C GLN A 125 -15.58 8.77 2.29
N TRP A 126 -14.77 7.99 3.00
CA TRP A 126 -14.62 6.54 2.79
C TRP A 126 -15.63 5.71 3.57
N HIS A 127 -16.35 6.28 4.54
CA HIS A 127 -17.21 5.55 5.49
C HIS A 127 -18.15 4.53 4.83
N HIS A 128 -18.77 4.89 3.71
CA HIS A 128 -19.72 4.02 3.02
C HIS A 128 -19.07 2.94 2.16
N ASP A 129 -17.81 3.12 1.76
CA ASP A 129 -17.09 2.23 0.85
C ASP A 129 -16.06 1.35 1.58
N ILE A 130 -15.75 1.63 2.85
CA ILE A 130 -14.59 1.03 3.52
C ILE A 130 -14.79 -0.42 3.97
N GLY A 131 -16.02 -0.86 4.22
CA GLY A 131 -16.31 -2.23 4.61
C GLY A 131 -15.81 -3.24 3.57
N GLY A 132 -14.82 -4.06 3.93
CA GLY A 132 -14.20 -5.03 3.02
C GLY A 132 -13.29 -4.41 1.94
N ALA A 133 -12.99 -3.11 1.99
CA ALA A 133 -12.14 -2.44 1.02
C ALA A 133 -10.66 -2.82 1.15
N VAL A 134 -9.91 -2.56 0.07
CA VAL A 134 -8.44 -2.49 0.12
C VAL A 134 -8.04 -1.04 0.35
N VAL A 135 -7.51 -0.72 1.52
CA VAL A 135 -7.04 0.63 1.83
C VAL A 135 -5.55 0.73 1.52
N ALA A 136 -5.14 1.75 0.77
CA ALA A 136 -3.75 2.00 0.40
C ALA A 136 -3.35 3.43 0.78
N ILE A 137 -2.53 3.56 1.82
CA ILE A 137 -2.04 4.87 2.31
C ILE A 137 -0.56 4.94 2.03
N GLY A 138 -0.15 5.79 1.09
CA GLY A 138 1.25 5.88 0.66
C GLY A 138 1.93 7.20 0.99
N ASN A 139 1.20 8.21 1.45
CA ASN A 139 1.74 9.56 1.61
C ASN A 139 1.46 10.17 2.98
N ALA A 140 0.22 10.18 3.45
CA ALA A 140 -0.19 11.01 4.58
C ALA A 140 -0.30 10.20 5.90
N PRO A 141 0.58 10.41 6.88
CA PRO A 141 0.46 9.77 8.19
C PRO A 141 -0.85 10.13 8.90
N THR A 142 -1.32 11.36 8.73
CA THR A 142 -2.57 11.85 9.30
C THR A 142 -3.80 11.14 8.75
N ALA A 143 -3.77 10.68 7.49
CA ALA A 143 -4.84 9.83 6.96
C ALA A 143 -4.86 8.46 7.67
N LEU A 144 -3.70 7.88 7.96
CA LEU A 144 -3.61 6.61 8.67
C LEU A 144 -4.06 6.75 10.13
N PHE A 145 -3.63 7.80 10.84
CA PHE A 145 -4.11 8.08 12.20
C PHE A 145 -5.63 8.21 12.24
N HIS A 146 -6.18 9.09 11.41
CA HIS A 146 -7.62 9.36 11.37
C HIS A 146 -8.41 8.11 11.04
N LEU A 147 -7.95 7.31 10.06
CA LEU A 147 -8.57 6.03 9.75
C LEU A 147 -8.60 5.10 10.97
N LEU A 148 -7.48 4.93 11.66
CA LEU A 148 -7.40 4.04 12.83
C LEU A 148 -8.27 4.53 13.99
N GLU A 149 -8.42 5.84 14.18
CA GLU A 149 -9.38 6.44 15.12
C GLU A 149 -10.82 6.04 14.75
N LYS A 150 -11.21 6.21 13.49
CA LYS A 150 -12.56 5.85 13.04
C LYS A 150 -12.87 4.37 13.12
N LEU A 151 -11.91 3.50 12.86
CA LEU A 151 -12.06 2.06 13.06
C LEU A 151 -12.27 1.74 14.55
N ALA A 152 -11.58 2.43 15.46
CA ALA A 152 -11.82 2.29 16.90
C ALA A 152 -13.20 2.83 17.34
N ASP A 153 -13.74 3.83 16.64
CA ASP A 153 -15.09 4.35 16.82
C ASP A 153 -16.20 3.44 16.22
N GLY A 154 -15.82 2.29 15.65
CA GLY A 154 -16.77 1.29 15.13
C GLY A 154 -17.14 1.45 13.67
N TRP A 155 -16.32 2.13 12.85
CA TRP A 155 -16.47 2.07 11.40
C TRP A 155 -16.38 0.64 10.87
N PRO A 156 -17.03 0.34 9.71
CA PRO A 156 -16.87 -0.95 9.06
C PRO A 156 -15.39 -1.26 8.78
N SER A 157 -14.97 -2.49 9.09
CA SER A 157 -13.58 -2.90 8.88
C SER A 157 -13.24 -3.09 7.39
N PRO A 158 -12.09 -2.59 6.92
CA PRO A 158 -11.58 -2.94 5.60
C PRO A 158 -11.18 -4.42 5.55
N ALA A 159 -10.99 -4.95 4.34
CA ALA A 159 -10.37 -6.27 4.21
C ALA A 159 -8.89 -6.22 4.59
N VAL A 160 -8.21 -5.13 4.18
CA VAL A 160 -6.78 -4.93 4.39
C VAL A 160 -6.39 -3.44 4.41
N ILE A 161 -5.37 -3.09 5.21
CA ILE A 161 -4.71 -1.79 5.20
C ILE A 161 -3.25 -1.95 4.75
N LEU A 162 -2.91 -1.37 3.60
CA LEU A 162 -1.57 -1.27 3.05
C LEU A 162 -0.97 0.10 3.44
N GLY A 163 -0.39 0.17 4.64
CA GLY A 163 0.02 1.40 5.29
C GLY A 163 1.49 1.73 5.08
N PHE A 164 1.80 2.55 4.09
CA PHE A 164 3.15 3.04 3.77
C PHE A 164 3.25 4.57 3.75
N PRO A 165 2.61 5.35 4.64
CA PRO A 165 2.87 6.79 4.66
C PRO A 165 4.36 7.05 4.92
N VAL A 166 4.96 7.89 4.07
CA VAL A 166 6.35 8.34 4.19
C VAL A 166 6.40 9.67 4.93
N GLY A 167 7.46 9.92 5.69
CA GLY A 167 7.67 11.24 6.26
C GLY A 167 8.53 11.22 7.51
N PHE A 168 8.88 12.43 7.95
CA PHE A 168 9.70 12.65 9.15
C PHE A 168 8.88 13.08 10.37
N VAL A 169 7.57 13.26 10.21
CA VAL A 169 6.65 13.65 11.29
C VAL A 169 5.42 12.76 11.20
N GLY A 170 5.13 12.00 12.26
CA GLY A 170 3.94 11.15 12.37
C GLY A 170 3.98 9.85 11.57
N ALA A 171 4.89 9.69 10.60
CA ALA A 171 4.95 8.51 9.75
C ALA A 171 5.28 7.25 10.56
N ALA A 172 6.34 7.28 11.36
CA ALA A 172 6.73 6.15 12.21
C ALA A 172 5.60 5.81 13.19
N GLU A 173 5.10 6.83 13.89
CA GLU A 173 4.09 6.69 14.93
C GLU A 173 2.74 6.16 14.39
N SER A 174 2.30 6.63 13.21
CA SER A 174 1.07 6.13 12.57
C SER A 174 1.17 4.67 12.15
N LYS A 175 2.35 4.24 11.69
CA LYS A 175 2.61 2.86 11.25
C LYS A 175 2.81 1.92 12.43
N ASP A 176 3.45 2.39 13.50
CA ASP A 176 3.55 1.66 14.76
C ASP A 176 2.15 1.45 15.37
N LEU A 177 1.28 2.47 15.32
CA LEU A 177 -0.11 2.34 15.74
C LEU A 177 -0.88 1.33 14.87
N LEU A 178 -0.67 1.33 13.55
CA LEU A 178 -1.23 0.33 12.64
C LEU A 178 -0.76 -1.09 13.02
N ALA A 179 0.54 -1.27 13.26
CA ALA A 179 1.10 -2.56 13.66
C ALA A 179 0.53 -3.06 15.00
N GLN A 180 0.41 -2.15 15.98
CA GLN A 180 -0.16 -2.46 17.29
C GLN A 180 -1.63 -2.89 17.19
N ARG A 181 -2.47 -2.11 16.50
CA ARG A 181 -3.91 -2.38 16.38
C ARG A 181 -4.21 -3.53 15.43
N GLY A 182 -3.47 -3.63 14.33
CA GLY A 182 -3.68 -4.64 13.29
C GLY A 182 -3.36 -6.06 13.74
N SER A 183 -2.50 -6.24 14.75
CA SER A 183 -2.11 -7.58 15.24
C SER A 183 -3.26 -8.38 15.88
N GLY A 184 -4.37 -7.73 16.25
CA GLY A 184 -5.58 -8.37 16.75
C GLY A 184 -6.86 -7.96 16.01
N ALA A 185 -6.72 -7.30 14.85
CA ALA A 185 -7.85 -6.80 14.10
C ALA A 185 -8.49 -7.87 13.20
N ASP A 186 -9.71 -7.61 12.77
CA ASP A 186 -10.44 -8.40 11.78
C ASP A 186 -10.05 -8.08 10.32
N PHE A 187 -9.09 -7.16 10.12
CA PHE A 187 -8.49 -6.79 8.84
C PHE A 187 -7.02 -7.23 8.76
N GLY A 188 -6.52 -7.48 7.55
CA GLY A 188 -5.09 -7.69 7.33
C GLY A 188 -4.33 -6.36 7.27
N PHE A 189 -3.02 -6.36 7.49
CA PHE A 189 -2.21 -5.17 7.28
C PHE A 189 -0.77 -5.48 6.85
N ILE A 190 -0.14 -4.51 6.21
CA ILE A 190 1.31 -4.45 6.01
C ILE A 190 1.77 -3.00 6.14
N THR A 191 2.93 -2.82 6.75
CA THR A 191 3.60 -1.53 6.90
C THR A 191 5.12 -1.71 6.94
N VAL A 192 5.84 -0.60 6.98
CA VAL A 192 7.29 -0.54 7.21
C VAL A 192 7.54 0.36 8.40
N SER A 193 8.40 -0.01 9.35
CA SER A 193 8.73 0.85 10.50
C SER A 193 9.45 2.15 10.08
N GLY A 194 9.56 3.11 11.00
CA GLY A 194 10.35 4.32 10.81
C GLY A 194 9.78 5.31 9.78
N THR A 195 10.64 6.05 9.07
CA THR A 195 10.23 7.15 8.18
C THR A 195 9.99 6.75 6.73
N ARG A 196 10.44 5.55 6.34
CA ARG A 196 10.35 5.02 4.98
C ARG A 196 8.90 4.73 4.59
N GLY A 197 8.61 4.75 3.31
CA GLY A 197 7.26 4.55 2.80
C GLY A 197 7.16 5.05 1.36
N GLY A 198 5.95 5.41 0.96
CA GLY A 198 5.71 6.12 -0.28
C GLY A 198 4.61 5.50 -1.12
N SER A 199 4.09 6.31 -2.03
CA SER A 199 3.04 5.89 -2.96
C SER A 199 3.44 4.70 -3.84
N ALA A 200 4.74 4.60 -4.20
CA ALA A 200 5.26 3.48 -4.95
C ALA A 200 5.13 2.15 -4.18
N MET A 201 5.44 2.15 -2.88
CA MET A 201 5.33 0.97 -2.02
C MET A 201 3.87 0.53 -1.86
N ALA A 202 2.98 1.47 -1.50
CA ALA A 202 1.55 1.19 -1.35
C ALA A 202 0.93 0.64 -2.65
N SER A 203 1.26 1.26 -3.80
CA SER A 203 0.80 0.78 -5.11
C SER A 203 1.34 -0.60 -5.46
N ALA A 204 2.60 -0.87 -5.15
CA ALA A 204 3.23 -2.17 -5.41
C ALA A 204 2.57 -3.28 -4.60
N ALA A 205 2.19 -3.01 -3.34
CA ALA A 205 1.45 -3.95 -2.50
C ALA A 205 0.06 -4.27 -3.08
N VAL A 206 -0.69 -3.25 -3.55
CA VAL A 206 -1.96 -3.48 -4.28
C VAL A 206 -1.74 -4.33 -5.53
N ASN A 207 -0.72 -3.98 -6.34
CA ASN A 207 -0.41 -4.71 -7.57
C ASN A 207 -0.05 -6.17 -7.30
N ALA A 208 0.65 -6.47 -6.19
CA ALA A 208 0.95 -7.84 -5.78
C ALA A 208 -0.32 -8.65 -5.55
N GLY A 209 -1.25 -8.13 -4.73
CA GLY A 209 -2.54 -8.78 -4.48
C GLY A 209 -3.37 -8.94 -5.76
N ALA A 210 -3.39 -7.93 -6.62
CA ALA A 210 -4.10 -7.97 -7.90
C ALA A 210 -3.60 -9.09 -8.81
N ILE A 211 -2.29 -9.28 -8.88
CA ILE A 211 -1.68 -10.36 -9.67
C ILE A 211 -2.05 -11.74 -9.12
N MET A 212 -2.04 -11.92 -7.80
CA MET A 212 -2.46 -13.19 -7.19
C MET A 212 -3.95 -13.45 -7.43
N ALA A 213 -4.80 -12.43 -7.30
CA ALA A 213 -6.23 -12.54 -7.56
C ALA A 213 -6.52 -13.02 -8.99
N GLY A 214 -5.73 -12.59 -9.98
CA GLY A 214 -5.90 -13.00 -11.38
C GLY A 214 -5.30 -14.37 -11.74
N ARG A 215 -4.66 -15.07 -10.79
CA ARG A 215 -4.18 -16.45 -10.97
C ARG A 215 -5.21 -17.51 -10.56
N ASN A 216 -6.23 -17.10 -9.80
CA ASN A 216 -7.33 -17.93 -9.32
C ASN A 216 -8.52 -17.84 -10.29
#